data_AF-A0A960SJV3-F1
#
_entry.id   AF-A0A960SJV3-F1
#
_cell.length_a   1.000
_cell.length_b   1.000
_cell.length_c   1.000
_cell.angle_alpha   90.00
_cell.angle_beta   90.00
_cell.angle_gamma   90.00
#
_symmetry.space_group_name_H-M   'P 1'
#
loop_
_entity.id
_entity.type
_entity.pdbx_description
1 polymer ?
#
loop_
_entity_poly.entity_id
_entity_poly.type
_entity_poly.pdbx_seq_one_letter_code
_entity_poly.pdbx_strand_id
1 'polypeptide(L)'
;MSRALMSGRPIKIFVLDTQVYSNTGGQACTSGFVGQVSDMAPYGKVWHGKTEIRKEMALIGAAHRTAFILQGNVANVTHLIEGYIDGINTRRPALFSIYAVCQPEHGVPDDGTAYHSKMALESRAYPVFRFDPDAGDSWEDCISLDGNPAMDNDWPVYQLNYQDEDGVKQVMEVPMTFADFAVQEGRFRKHFRVAPPDAWNENMVPLTEFLELEEDDREGRFPYIWSVNKKNHLIRVIVSQEIVRSTEERRDYWRTLKGLAGLTRRVDPVAIANQVRSETAQKLAQGLMQILAGDAGAPMEIKLDAPSSGTNGSSTTAAPAAAAPPAASGAFEPAWIDQTECTSCDECTTINSKIFQYDENKKAFVKNPRGGPYKDIVRAA
;
A
#
# COMPACT_ATOMS: atom_id res chain seq x y z
N MET A 1 19.16 -1.18 -18.69
CA MET A 1 18.47 -1.79 -17.52
C MET A 1 17.62 -3.00 -17.89
N SER A 2 16.59 -2.90 -18.75
CA SER A 2 15.74 -4.05 -19.13
C SER A 2 16.53 -5.30 -19.53
N ARG A 3 17.55 -5.19 -20.39
CA ARG A 3 18.45 -6.31 -20.74
C ARG A 3 19.17 -6.94 -19.54
N ALA A 4 19.52 -6.15 -18.52
CA ALA A 4 20.15 -6.68 -17.31
C ALA A 4 19.16 -7.52 -16.50
N LEU A 5 17.89 -7.09 -16.41
CA LEU A 5 16.81 -7.85 -15.76
C LEU A 5 16.50 -9.17 -16.47
N MET A 6 16.74 -9.26 -17.78
CA MET A 6 16.59 -10.50 -18.55
C MET A 6 17.83 -11.40 -18.58
N SER A 7 18.96 -10.92 -18.07
CA SER A 7 20.25 -11.61 -18.28
C SER A 7 20.37 -12.95 -17.55
N GLY A 8 19.49 -13.22 -16.56
CA GLY A 8 19.58 -14.37 -15.67
C GLY A 8 20.81 -14.35 -14.74
N ARG A 9 21.59 -13.26 -14.76
CA ARG A 9 22.78 -13.09 -13.91
C ARG A 9 22.41 -12.40 -12.60
N PRO A 10 23.08 -12.70 -11.48
CA PRO A 10 22.81 -12.09 -10.17
C PRO A 10 23.28 -10.63 -10.10
N ILE A 11 22.69 -9.77 -10.92
CA ILE A 11 22.95 -8.32 -10.97
C ILE A 11 21.94 -7.62 -10.08
N LYS A 12 22.43 -6.77 -9.17
CA LYS A 12 21.61 -6.01 -8.23
C LYS A 12 21.57 -4.54 -8.68
N ILE A 13 20.38 -4.03 -8.93
CA ILE A 13 20.15 -2.67 -9.43
C ILE A 13 19.40 -1.91 -8.36
N PHE A 14 19.99 -0.84 -7.86
CA PHE A 14 19.39 0.02 -6.85
C PHE A 14 19.06 1.38 -7.47
N VAL A 15 17.78 1.73 -7.49
CA VAL A 15 17.24 2.96 -8.07
C VAL A 15 16.71 3.83 -6.95
N LEU A 16 17.31 5.00 -6.80
CA LEU A 16 16.80 6.08 -5.96
C LEU A 16 15.87 6.94 -6.83
N ASP A 17 14.56 6.76 -6.67
CA ASP A 17 13.57 7.46 -7.47
C ASP A 17 13.16 8.77 -6.80
N THR A 18 13.84 9.85 -7.18
CA THR A 18 13.52 11.22 -6.79
C THR A 18 12.51 11.89 -7.71
N GLN A 19 12.01 11.20 -8.75
CA GLN A 19 10.96 11.70 -9.64
C GLN A 19 11.33 12.95 -10.47
N VAL A 20 12.61 13.31 -10.49
CA VAL A 20 13.23 14.38 -11.27
C VAL A 20 14.71 14.06 -11.49
N TYR A 21 15.39 14.80 -12.35
CA TYR A 21 16.85 14.79 -12.37
C TYR A 21 17.41 15.78 -11.35
N SER A 22 17.54 15.34 -10.10
CA SER A 22 17.93 16.19 -8.98
C SER A 22 19.28 16.88 -9.18
N ASN A 23 20.27 16.17 -9.74
CA ASN A 23 21.62 16.73 -9.94
C ASN A 23 21.64 17.89 -10.95
N THR A 24 20.73 17.90 -11.94
CA THR A 24 20.70 18.91 -13.01
C THR A 24 19.67 20.03 -12.74
N GLY A 25 19.26 20.20 -11.49
CA GLY A 25 18.31 21.24 -11.08
C GLY A 25 16.85 20.88 -11.36
N GLY A 26 16.49 19.61 -11.21
CA GLY A 26 15.08 19.20 -11.18
C GLY A 26 14.41 19.09 -12.54
N GLN A 27 15.10 18.55 -13.54
CA GLN A 27 14.51 18.35 -14.87
C GLN A 27 13.43 17.27 -14.88
N ALA A 28 12.43 17.45 -15.73
CA ALA A 28 11.35 16.51 -15.95
C ALA A 28 11.89 15.13 -16.33
N CYS A 29 11.28 14.09 -15.77
CA CYS A 29 11.61 12.72 -16.11
C CYS A 29 10.36 11.83 -16.14
N THR A 30 10.50 10.63 -16.68
CA THR A 30 9.37 9.71 -16.84
C THR A 30 8.78 9.20 -15.52
N SER A 31 9.49 9.30 -14.39
CA SER A 31 8.98 8.91 -13.07
C SER A 31 8.20 10.01 -12.35
N GLY A 32 8.13 11.24 -12.88
CA GLY A 32 7.27 12.29 -12.33
C GLY A 32 5.76 12.00 -12.46
N PHE A 33 4.94 12.70 -11.68
CA PHE A 33 3.48 12.58 -11.70
C PHE A 33 2.81 13.55 -12.68
N VAL A 34 1.54 13.32 -13.01
CA VAL A 34 0.74 14.30 -13.78
C VAL A 34 0.56 15.57 -12.94
N GLY A 35 0.71 16.74 -13.58
CA GLY A 35 0.70 18.03 -12.87
C GLY A 35 1.98 18.33 -12.10
N GLN A 36 3.00 17.46 -12.13
CA GLN A 36 4.27 17.79 -11.47
C GLN A 36 4.96 18.94 -12.20
N VAL A 37 5.28 20.00 -11.47
CA VAL A 37 6.05 21.14 -11.99
C VAL A 37 7.53 20.87 -11.80
N SER A 38 8.28 20.94 -12.88
CA SER A 38 9.73 20.72 -12.90
C SER A 38 10.37 21.53 -14.04
N ASP A 39 11.70 21.57 -14.12
CA ASP A 39 12.33 22.11 -15.32
C ASP A 39 11.92 21.27 -16.54
N MET A 40 11.69 21.90 -17.69
CA MET A 40 11.03 21.34 -18.89
C MET A 40 9.54 20.96 -18.77
N ALA A 41 8.92 21.07 -17.58
CA ALA A 41 7.48 20.90 -17.38
C ALA A 41 6.92 22.05 -16.53
N PRO A 42 6.89 23.29 -17.07
CA PRO A 42 6.49 24.47 -16.31
C PRO A 42 4.97 24.53 -16.10
N TYR A 43 4.59 25.37 -15.13
CA TYR A 43 3.21 25.79 -14.93
C TYR A 43 3.02 27.23 -15.42
N GLY A 44 2.12 27.40 -16.38
CA GLY A 44 1.74 28.65 -17.04
C GLY A 44 0.26 28.62 -17.45
N LYS A 45 -0.13 29.38 -18.48
CA LYS A 45 -1.53 29.47 -18.93
C LYS A 45 -1.99 28.29 -19.79
N VAL A 46 -1.05 27.64 -20.46
CA VAL A 46 -1.31 26.55 -21.42
C VAL A 46 -0.77 25.22 -20.88
N TRP A 47 0.38 25.28 -20.22
CA TRP A 47 1.04 24.11 -19.63
C TRP A 47 0.83 24.13 -18.13
N HIS A 48 0.41 23.03 -17.55
CA HIS A 48 0.19 22.89 -16.11
C HIS A 48 1.03 21.75 -15.54
N GLY A 49 2.34 21.77 -15.82
CA GLY A 49 3.24 20.68 -15.43
C GLY A 49 3.22 19.50 -16.40
N LYS A 50 3.75 18.36 -15.94
CA LYS A 50 3.87 17.12 -16.72
C LYS A 50 2.50 16.56 -17.10
N THR A 51 2.34 16.06 -18.33
CA THR A 51 1.05 15.57 -18.85
C THR A 51 0.94 14.05 -18.90
N GLU A 52 2.09 13.38 -19.00
CA GLU A 52 2.21 11.94 -19.11
C GLU A 52 2.12 11.28 -17.74
N ILE A 53 1.45 10.13 -17.70
CA ILE A 53 1.43 9.30 -16.49
C ILE A 53 2.83 8.88 -16.09
N ARG A 54 2.99 8.57 -14.80
CA ARG A 54 4.24 8.05 -14.27
C ARG A 54 4.54 6.69 -14.90
N LYS A 55 5.79 6.49 -15.31
CA LYS A 55 6.28 5.18 -15.74
C LYS A 55 6.58 4.31 -14.52
N GLU A 56 5.81 3.23 -14.34
CA GLU A 56 5.96 2.31 -13.22
C GLU A 56 7.08 1.28 -13.46
N MET A 57 8.31 1.69 -13.15
CA MET A 57 9.52 0.92 -13.42
C MET A 57 9.52 -0.45 -12.72
N ALA A 58 9.07 -0.52 -11.48
CA ALA A 58 9.04 -1.77 -10.72
C ALA A 58 8.06 -2.77 -11.35
N LEU A 59 6.87 -2.32 -11.77
CA LEU A 59 5.90 -3.19 -12.44
C LEU A 59 6.40 -3.65 -13.82
N ILE A 60 7.03 -2.77 -14.59
CA ILE A 60 7.73 -3.15 -15.83
C ILE A 60 8.86 -4.13 -15.55
N GLY A 61 9.59 -3.96 -14.44
CA GLY A 61 10.60 -4.89 -13.97
C GLY A 61 10.02 -6.28 -13.72
N ALA A 62 8.92 -6.36 -12.98
CA ALA A 62 8.20 -7.59 -12.68
C ALA A 62 7.72 -8.28 -13.97
N ALA A 63 7.32 -7.52 -14.99
CA ALA A 63 6.85 -8.05 -16.27
C ALA A 63 7.88 -8.90 -17.01
N HIS A 64 9.18 -8.76 -16.68
CA HIS A 64 10.22 -9.63 -17.21
C HIS A 64 10.13 -11.05 -16.64
N ARG A 65 9.47 -11.27 -15.50
CA ARG A 65 9.29 -12.56 -14.79
C ARG A 65 10.59 -13.26 -14.36
N THR A 66 11.74 -12.69 -14.68
CA THR A 66 13.07 -13.29 -14.44
C THR A 66 13.79 -12.68 -13.25
N ALA A 67 13.34 -11.52 -12.76
CA ALA A 67 14.02 -10.71 -11.78
C ALA A 67 13.17 -10.53 -10.51
N PHE A 68 13.83 -10.54 -9.36
CA PHE A 68 13.24 -10.11 -8.10
C PHE A 68 13.06 -8.59 -8.12
N ILE A 69 11.91 -8.10 -7.68
CA ILE A 69 11.62 -6.67 -7.64
C ILE A 69 11.19 -6.28 -6.23
N LEU A 70 11.75 -5.19 -5.73
CA LEU A 70 11.30 -4.51 -4.52
C LEU A 70 10.96 -3.06 -4.90
N GLN A 71 9.70 -2.67 -4.73
CA GLN A 71 9.32 -1.26 -4.68
C GLN A 71 9.16 -0.87 -3.21
N GLY A 72 10.03 0.00 -2.72
CA GLY A 72 10.16 0.28 -1.29
C GLY A 72 10.16 1.76 -0.97
N ASN A 73 10.01 2.05 0.32
CA ASN A 73 9.99 3.39 0.86
C ASN A 73 10.58 3.36 2.28
N VAL A 74 11.34 4.39 2.65
CA VAL A 74 11.99 4.49 3.98
C VAL A 74 11.00 4.62 5.13
N ALA A 75 9.74 4.98 4.86
CA ALA A 75 8.68 5.00 5.87
C ALA A 75 8.20 3.60 6.31
N ASN A 76 8.49 2.54 5.55
CA ASN A 76 8.26 1.17 5.96
C ASN A 76 9.60 0.43 6.00
N VAL A 77 10.30 0.57 7.12
CA VAL A 77 11.66 0.06 7.31
C VAL A 77 11.68 -1.47 7.28
N THR A 78 10.71 -2.13 7.90
CA THR A 78 10.61 -3.59 7.95
C THR A 78 10.48 -4.18 6.54
N HIS A 79 9.52 -3.70 5.75
CA HIS A 79 9.36 -4.12 4.35
C HIS A 79 10.63 -3.85 3.52
N LEU A 80 11.29 -2.70 3.75
CA LEU A 80 12.50 -2.33 3.02
C LEU A 80 13.69 -3.24 3.35
N ILE A 81 13.94 -3.53 4.63
CA ILE A 81 15.07 -4.34 5.07
C ILE A 81 14.87 -5.81 4.69
N GLU A 82 13.70 -6.38 4.97
CA GLU A 82 13.40 -7.77 4.61
C GLU A 82 13.48 -7.97 3.09
N GLY A 83 12.82 -7.10 2.33
CA GLY A 83 12.87 -7.15 0.87
C GLY A 83 14.27 -6.93 0.30
N TYR A 84 15.11 -6.13 0.96
CA TYR A 84 16.51 -5.95 0.56
C TYR A 84 17.34 -7.22 0.79
N ILE A 85 17.16 -7.88 1.94
CA ILE A 85 17.81 -9.16 2.26
C ILE A 85 17.40 -10.24 1.25
N ASP A 86 16.10 -10.38 0.97
CA ASP A 86 15.59 -11.32 -0.02
C ASP A 86 16.21 -11.06 -1.41
N GLY A 87 16.18 -9.80 -1.84
CA GLY A 87 16.70 -9.39 -3.14
C GLY A 87 18.22 -9.50 -3.27
N ILE A 88 18.99 -9.43 -2.19
CA ILE A 88 20.45 -9.66 -2.25
C ILE A 88 20.75 -11.15 -2.33
N ASN A 89 19.97 -11.98 -1.65
CA ASN A 89 20.17 -13.43 -1.55
C ASN A 89 19.65 -14.21 -2.76
N THR A 90 18.71 -13.65 -3.54
CA THR A 90 18.28 -14.30 -4.78
C THR A 90 19.42 -14.44 -5.79
N ARG A 91 19.46 -15.57 -6.51
CA ARG A 91 20.42 -15.80 -7.61
C ARG A 91 20.00 -15.11 -8.92
N ARG A 92 18.82 -14.49 -8.93
CA ARG A 92 18.28 -13.75 -10.06
C ARG A 92 18.81 -12.30 -10.09
N PRO A 93 18.65 -11.61 -11.23
CA PRO A 93 18.71 -10.16 -11.23
C PRO A 93 17.72 -9.60 -10.20
N ALA A 94 18.08 -8.51 -9.51
CA ALA A 94 17.20 -7.83 -8.59
C ALA A 94 17.11 -6.34 -8.91
N LEU A 95 15.92 -5.77 -8.82
CA LEU A 95 15.66 -4.34 -8.91
C LEU A 95 15.07 -3.84 -7.59
N PHE A 96 15.78 -2.93 -6.95
CA PHE A 96 15.29 -2.17 -5.80
C PHE A 96 14.92 -0.77 -6.30
N SER A 97 13.63 -0.45 -6.31
CA SER A 97 13.09 0.86 -6.67
C SER A 97 12.62 1.54 -5.39
N ILE A 98 13.42 2.47 -4.88
CA ILE A 98 13.18 3.10 -3.58
C ILE A 98 12.76 4.55 -3.79
N TYR A 99 11.62 4.93 -3.24
CA TYR A 99 11.20 6.32 -3.20
C TYR A 99 12.20 7.14 -2.39
N ALA A 100 12.72 8.21 -3.00
CA ALA A 100 13.72 9.07 -2.37
C ALA A 100 13.21 10.52 -2.40
N VAL A 101 12.89 11.04 -1.22
CA VAL A 101 12.50 12.45 -1.07
C VAL A 101 13.68 13.34 -1.44
N CYS A 102 13.43 14.32 -2.31
CA CYS A 102 14.43 15.30 -2.72
C CYS A 102 13.98 16.68 -2.23
N GLN A 103 14.61 17.16 -1.17
CA GLN A 103 14.27 18.40 -0.48
C GLN A 103 14.09 19.59 -1.43
N PRO A 104 15.10 19.97 -2.25
CA PRO A 104 14.98 21.14 -3.12
C PRO A 104 13.92 20.97 -4.19
N GLU A 105 13.85 19.79 -4.83
CA GLU A 105 13.01 19.60 -6.02
C GLU A 105 11.58 19.20 -5.70
N HIS A 106 11.34 18.58 -4.55
CA HIS A 106 9.99 18.36 -4.03
C HIS A 106 9.48 19.61 -3.31
N GLY A 107 10.39 20.51 -2.90
CA GLY A 107 10.06 21.74 -2.18
C GLY A 107 9.55 21.43 -0.78
N VAL A 108 10.26 20.55 -0.08
CA VAL A 108 9.92 20.07 1.27
C VAL A 108 11.04 20.41 2.26
N PRO A 109 10.75 20.47 3.58
CA PRO A 109 11.76 20.73 4.60
C PRO A 109 12.90 19.70 4.64
N ASP A 110 14.07 20.11 5.14
CA ASP A 110 15.27 19.25 5.18
C ASP A 110 15.10 18.01 6.08
N ASP A 111 14.31 18.13 7.13
CA ASP A 111 13.90 17.07 8.07
C ASP A 111 12.63 16.32 7.62
N GLY A 112 12.05 16.69 6.47
CA GLY A 112 10.77 16.18 6.01
C GLY A 112 10.81 14.75 5.44
N THR A 113 11.98 14.11 5.29
CA THR A 113 12.12 12.84 4.57
C THR A 113 11.19 11.75 5.09
N ALA A 114 11.17 11.49 6.40
CA ALA A 114 10.33 10.44 6.99
C ALA A 114 8.83 10.73 6.78
N TYR A 115 8.41 11.97 7.03
CA TYR A 115 7.02 12.40 6.91
C TYR A 115 6.51 12.33 5.47
N HIS A 116 7.26 12.86 4.50
CA HIS A 116 6.87 12.84 3.08
C HIS A 116 6.92 11.43 2.48
N SER A 117 7.88 10.62 2.93
CA SER A 117 7.94 9.19 2.62
C SER A 117 6.67 8.48 3.09
N LYS A 118 6.24 8.70 4.32
CA LYS A 118 5.02 8.12 4.86
C LYS A 118 3.79 8.55 4.07
N MET A 119 3.63 9.86 3.81
CA MET A 119 2.52 10.35 3.01
C MET A 119 2.54 9.77 1.58
N ALA A 120 3.71 9.57 0.96
CA ALA A 120 3.79 8.96 -0.36
C ALA A 120 3.27 7.51 -0.38
N LEU A 121 3.56 6.72 0.67
CA LEU A 121 3.02 5.38 0.85
C LEU A 121 1.49 5.41 1.08
N GLU A 122 1.05 6.22 2.04
CA GLU A 122 -0.33 6.26 2.51
C GLU A 122 -1.29 6.83 1.46
N SER A 123 -0.85 7.82 0.68
CA SER A 123 -1.63 8.44 -0.40
C SER A 123 -1.71 7.62 -1.69
N ARG A 124 -1.09 6.44 -1.72
CA ARG A 124 -0.86 5.63 -2.92
C ARG A 124 -0.01 6.33 -3.99
N ALA A 125 0.69 7.42 -3.67
CA ALA A 125 1.64 8.04 -4.59
C ALA A 125 2.77 7.06 -4.96
N TYR A 126 3.24 6.29 -3.98
CA TYR A 126 4.27 5.27 -4.12
C TYR A 126 3.94 4.06 -3.24
N PRO A 127 3.00 3.19 -3.66
CA PRO A 127 2.70 1.96 -2.92
C PRO A 127 3.91 1.03 -2.91
N VAL A 128 4.07 0.23 -1.86
CA VAL A 128 5.18 -0.72 -1.74
C VAL A 128 4.76 -2.10 -2.25
N PHE A 129 5.67 -2.86 -2.82
CA PHE A 129 5.41 -4.28 -3.13
C PHE A 129 6.70 -5.03 -3.39
N ARG A 130 6.60 -6.36 -3.29
CA ARG A 130 7.63 -7.31 -3.72
C ARG A 130 7.11 -8.17 -4.85
N PHE A 131 8.00 -8.53 -5.75
CA PHE A 131 7.78 -9.56 -6.75
C PHE A 131 8.95 -10.53 -6.71
N ASP A 132 8.68 -11.76 -6.30
CA ASP A 132 9.66 -12.85 -6.28
C ASP A 132 9.24 -13.95 -7.25
N PRO A 133 9.95 -14.13 -8.38
CA PRO A 133 9.70 -15.22 -9.32
C PRO A 133 9.85 -16.62 -8.74
N ASP A 134 10.50 -16.76 -7.58
CA ASP A 134 10.71 -18.06 -6.92
C ASP A 134 9.61 -18.38 -5.88
N ALA A 135 8.68 -17.46 -5.61
CA ALA A 135 7.64 -17.64 -4.60
C ALA A 135 6.47 -18.53 -5.06
N GLY A 136 6.24 -18.68 -6.37
CA GLY A 136 5.21 -19.56 -6.91
C GLY A 136 5.14 -19.60 -8.43
N ASP A 137 4.12 -20.26 -8.97
CA ASP A 137 3.98 -20.50 -10.42
C ASP A 137 3.11 -19.44 -11.11
N SER A 138 2.18 -18.82 -10.37
CA SER A 138 1.32 -17.76 -10.89
C SER A 138 1.85 -16.37 -10.52
N TRP A 139 1.37 -15.35 -11.23
CA TRP A 139 1.72 -13.97 -10.89
C TRP A 139 1.18 -13.58 -9.51
N GLU A 140 0.00 -14.08 -9.15
CA GLU A 140 -0.65 -13.84 -7.87
C GLU A 140 0.21 -14.37 -6.71
N ASP A 141 0.85 -15.52 -6.89
CA ASP A 141 1.78 -16.10 -5.89
C ASP A 141 3.10 -15.34 -5.81
N CYS A 142 3.57 -14.81 -6.94
CA CYS A 142 4.85 -14.11 -7.03
C CYS A 142 4.82 -12.69 -6.44
N ILE A 143 3.65 -12.06 -6.34
CA ILE A 143 3.52 -10.66 -5.90
C ILE A 143 3.02 -10.57 -4.46
N SER A 144 3.69 -9.77 -3.63
CA SER A 144 3.24 -9.42 -2.28
C SER A 144 3.07 -7.92 -2.17
N LEU A 145 1.90 -7.49 -1.66
CA LEU A 145 1.58 -6.10 -1.35
C LEU A 145 1.69 -5.79 0.15
N ASP A 146 2.38 -6.65 0.91
CA ASP A 146 2.58 -6.46 2.34
C ASP A 146 3.30 -5.14 2.63
N GLY A 147 2.94 -4.50 3.73
CA GLY A 147 3.50 -3.20 4.13
C GLY A 147 2.71 -1.98 3.63
N ASN A 148 1.65 -2.17 2.85
CA ASN A 148 0.70 -1.10 2.55
C ASN A 148 -0.41 -1.03 3.61
N PRO A 149 -0.79 0.18 4.08
CA PRO A 149 -1.90 0.33 5.01
C PRO A 149 -3.25 0.18 4.31
N ALA A 150 -4.30 -0.10 5.08
CA ALA A 150 -5.71 -0.11 4.64
C ALA A 150 -5.95 -0.88 3.32
N MET A 151 -5.55 -2.16 3.26
CA MET A 151 -5.57 -2.99 2.05
C MET A 151 -6.95 -3.11 1.38
N ASP A 152 -8.01 -3.12 2.20
CA ASP A 152 -9.40 -3.26 1.71
C ASP A 152 -9.95 -1.97 1.09
N ASN A 153 -9.33 -0.82 1.39
CA ASN A 153 -9.77 0.49 0.94
C ASN A 153 -8.83 1.05 -0.13
N ASP A 154 -9.30 2.08 -0.84
CA ASP A 154 -8.45 2.80 -1.78
C ASP A 154 -7.44 3.70 -1.06
N TRP A 155 -7.87 4.33 0.05
CA TRP A 155 -7.04 5.18 0.89
C TRP A 155 -7.20 4.87 2.38
N PRO A 156 -6.14 5.01 3.18
CA PRO A 156 -6.24 5.08 4.64
C PRO A 156 -6.92 6.40 5.07
N VAL A 157 -7.51 6.38 6.27
CA VAL A 157 -8.28 7.50 6.84
C VAL A 157 -7.61 8.00 8.12
N TYR A 158 -7.47 9.31 8.25
CA TYR A 158 -6.81 9.99 9.37
C TYR A 158 -7.75 10.96 10.06
N GLN A 159 -7.44 11.26 11.31
CA GLN A 159 -8.13 12.28 12.08
C GLN A 159 -7.49 13.65 11.82
N LEU A 160 -8.29 14.56 11.29
CA LEU A 160 -7.97 15.97 11.16
C LEU A 160 -8.53 16.73 12.37
N ASN A 161 -7.63 17.28 13.18
CA ASN A 161 -7.97 18.10 14.33
C ASN A 161 -8.10 19.56 13.90
N TYR A 162 -9.23 20.21 14.22
CA TYR A 162 -9.47 21.62 13.90
C TYR A 162 -10.17 22.33 15.07
N GLN A 163 -10.22 23.65 15.01
CA GLN A 163 -10.98 24.50 15.93
C GLN A 163 -12.18 25.11 15.18
N ASP A 164 -13.35 25.04 15.80
CA ASP A 164 -14.54 25.73 15.31
C ASP A 164 -14.50 27.23 15.63
N GLU A 165 -15.55 27.96 15.24
CA GLU A 165 -15.64 29.42 15.42
C GLU A 165 -15.63 29.83 16.91
N ASP A 166 -16.06 28.93 17.80
CA ASP A 166 -16.08 29.13 19.26
C ASP A 166 -14.75 28.70 19.92
N GLY A 167 -13.79 28.21 19.15
CA GLY A 167 -12.47 27.76 19.63
C GLY A 167 -12.49 26.37 20.25
N VAL A 168 -13.57 25.61 20.11
CA VAL A 168 -13.68 24.24 20.60
C VAL A 168 -12.95 23.32 19.63
N LYS A 169 -12.17 22.39 20.18
CA LYS A 169 -11.45 21.39 19.39
C LYS A 169 -12.44 20.36 18.84
N GLN A 170 -12.42 20.20 17.54
CA GLN A 170 -13.20 19.23 16.79
C GLN A 170 -12.25 18.26 16.07
N VAL A 171 -12.76 17.08 15.78
CA VAL A 171 -12.05 16.03 15.06
C VAL A 171 -12.94 15.54 13.93
N MET A 172 -12.38 15.39 12.74
CA MET A 172 -13.06 14.75 11.62
C MET A 172 -12.15 13.72 10.95
N GLU A 173 -12.76 12.71 10.34
CA GLU A 173 -12.03 11.72 9.57
C GLU A 173 -11.91 12.16 8.10
N VAL A 174 -10.69 12.12 7.55
CA VAL A 174 -10.39 12.48 6.16
C VAL A 174 -9.53 11.39 5.51
N PRO A 175 -9.78 11.03 4.24
CA PRO A 175 -8.95 10.09 3.50
C PRO A 175 -7.60 10.75 3.14
N MET A 176 -6.51 9.99 3.20
CA MET A 176 -5.20 10.41 2.71
C MET A 176 -5.12 10.09 1.21
N THR A 177 -5.49 11.04 0.36
CA THR A 177 -5.42 10.88 -1.09
C THR A 177 -4.11 11.42 -1.66
N PHE A 178 -3.87 11.21 -2.97
CA PHE A 178 -2.73 11.84 -3.64
C PHE A 178 -2.74 13.36 -3.54
N ALA A 179 -3.92 14.01 -3.51
CA ALA A 179 -4.01 15.45 -3.35
C ALA A 179 -3.53 15.92 -1.97
N ASP A 180 -3.79 15.15 -0.92
CA ASP A 180 -3.33 15.43 0.45
C ASP A 180 -1.81 15.29 0.59
N PHE A 181 -1.21 14.36 -0.15
CA PHE A 181 0.25 14.30 -0.32
C PHE A 181 0.78 15.49 -1.13
N ALA A 182 0.17 15.77 -2.29
CA ALA A 182 0.65 16.79 -3.22
C ALA A 182 0.55 18.22 -2.66
N VAL A 183 -0.46 18.54 -1.84
CA VAL A 183 -0.58 19.87 -1.24
C VAL A 183 0.58 20.21 -0.28
N GLN A 184 1.25 19.18 0.26
CA GLN A 184 2.41 19.34 1.14
C GLN A 184 3.73 19.52 0.38
N GLU A 185 3.75 19.37 -0.95
CA GLU A 185 4.96 19.48 -1.75
C GLU A 185 4.96 20.73 -2.65
N GLY A 186 6.07 21.48 -2.61
CA GLY A 186 6.25 22.70 -3.39
C GLY A 186 6.08 22.50 -4.91
N ARG A 187 6.42 21.32 -5.43
CA ARG A 187 6.29 20.98 -6.86
C ARG A 187 4.86 20.88 -7.39
N PHE A 188 3.85 20.86 -6.50
CA PHE A 188 2.43 20.90 -6.89
C PHE A 188 1.71 22.17 -6.41
N ARG A 189 2.38 23.03 -5.63
CA ARG A 189 1.78 24.22 -4.98
C ARG A 189 0.91 25.08 -5.89
N LYS A 190 1.23 25.18 -7.19
CA LYS A 190 0.48 26.01 -8.15
C LYS A 190 -0.91 25.46 -8.50
N HIS A 191 -1.17 24.18 -8.25
CA HIS A 191 -2.43 23.48 -8.50
C HIS A 191 -3.48 23.64 -7.39
N PHE A 192 -3.11 24.31 -6.29
CA PHE A 192 -3.99 24.47 -5.13
C PHE A 192 -4.39 25.92 -4.91
N ARG A 193 -5.65 26.13 -4.53
CA ARG A 193 -6.20 27.44 -4.15
C ARG A 193 -7.09 27.30 -2.93
N VAL A 194 -6.85 28.10 -1.91
CA VAL A 194 -7.73 28.13 -0.73
C VAL A 194 -9.01 28.88 -1.10
N ALA A 195 -10.16 28.25 -0.95
CA ALA A 195 -11.46 28.89 -1.11
C ALA A 195 -11.81 29.66 0.16
N PRO A 196 -12.05 30.99 0.08
CA PRO A 196 -12.44 31.75 1.24
C PRO A 196 -13.87 31.33 1.68
N PRO A 197 -14.22 31.40 2.98
CA PRO A 197 -15.48 30.86 3.50
C PRO A 197 -16.75 31.41 2.84
N ASP A 198 -16.70 32.67 2.38
CA ASP A 198 -17.77 33.35 1.64
C ASP A 198 -18.01 32.77 0.24
N ALA A 199 -17.02 32.09 -0.34
CA ALA A 199 -17.16 31.43 -1.64
C ALA A 199 -17.72 29.99 -1.53
N TRP A 200 -17.94 29.47 -0.32
CA TRP A 200 -18.41 28.10 -0.13
C TRP A 200 -19.85 27.95 -0.64
N ASN A 201 -20.05 26.95 -1.50
CA ASN A 201 -21.34 26.67 -2.12
C ASN A 201 -21.50 25.15 -2.35
N GLU A 202 -22.69 24.75 -2.80
CA GLU A 202 -23.07 23.34 -3.01
C GLU A 202 -22.32 22.67 -4.18
N ASN A 203 -21.77 23.46 -5.10
CA ASN A 203 -20.97 22.93 -6.22
C ASN A 203 -19.56 22.54 -5.78
N MET A 204 -19.13 22.90 -4.57
CA MET A 204 -17.87 22.43 -3.99
C MET A 204 -18.08 21.04 -3.39
N VAL A 205 -17.39 20.05 -3.93
CA VAL A 205 -17.54 18.63 -3.55
C VAL A 205 -16.22 18.08 -3.02
N PRO A 206 -16.21 17.31 -1.91
CA PRO A 206 -15.02 16.63 -1.46
C PRO A 206 -14.39 15.81 -2.59
N LEU A 207 -13.06 15.84 -2.72
CA LEU A 207 -12.35 15.22 -3.82
C LEU A 207 -12.75 13.75 -4.01
N THR A 208 -12.81 12.97 -2.92
CA THR A 208 -13.19 11.56 -3.00
C THR A 208 -14.60 11.32 -3.52
N GLU A 209 -15.55 12.19 -3.19
CA GLU A 209 -16.92 12.11 -3.73
C GLU A 209 -16.93 12.50 -5.21
N PHE A 210 -16.17 13.55 -5.58
CA PHE A 210 -16.02 13.97 -6.97
C PHE A 210 -15.44 12.86 -7.86
N LEU A 211 -14.52 12.03 -7.32
CA LEU A 211 -13.92 10.90 -8.06
C LEU A 211 -14.88 9.73 -8.33
N GLU A 212 -16.03 9.67 -7.65
CA GLU A 212 -17.06 8.65 -7.85
C GLU A 212 -18.18 9.14 -8.80
N LEU A 213 -18.20 10.44 -9.14
CA LEU A 213 -19.13 10.99 -10.12
C LEU A 213 -18.74 10.55 -11.54
N GLU A 214 -19.75 10.32 -12.39
CA GLU A 214 -19.57 10.15 -13.83
C GLU A 214 -19.05 11.45 -14.46
N GLU A 215 -18.44 11.34 -15.65
CA GLU A 215 -17.77 12.48 -16.29
C GLU A 215 -18.71 13.66 -16.56
N ASP A 216 -19.96 13.37 -16.97
CA ASP A 216 -20.99 14.37 -17.24
C ASP A 216 -21.45 15.09 -15.96
N ASP A 217 -21.50 14.39 -14.83
CA ASP A 217 -21.94 14.93 -13.54
C ASP A 217 -20.88 15.83 -12.86
N ARG A 218 -19.65 15.84 -13.37
CA ARG A 218 -18.55 16.66 -12.86
C ARG A 218 -18.60 18.09 -13.37
N GLU A 219 -19.34 18.37 -14.44
CA GLU A 219 -19.42 19.70 -15.01
C GLU A 219 -19.98 20.71 -13.99
N GLY A 220 -19.29 21.84 -13.84
CA GLY A 220 -19.67 22.90 -12.90
C GLY A 220 -19.39 22.60 -11.42
N ARG A 221 -18.82 21.43 -11.08
CA ARG A 221 -18.39 21.08 -9.72
C ARG A 221 -16.92 21.41 -9.49
N PHE A 222 -16.60 21.77 -8.25
CA PHE A 222 -15.26 22.19 -7.83
C PHE A 222 -14.74 21.24 -6.74
N PRO A 223 -13.82 20.31 -7.09
CA PRO A 223 -13.27 19.38 -6.11
C PRO A 223 -12.38 20.09 -5.10
N TYR A 224 -12.48 19.70 -3.83
CA TYR A 224 -11.65 20.24 -2.76
C TYR A 224 -11.19 19.16 -1.77
N ILE A 225 -10.10 19.44 -1.07
CA ILE A 225 -9.67 18.69 0.12
C ILE A 225 -9.79 19.57 1.37
N TRP A 226 -9.98 18.93 2.51
CA TRP A 226 -9.98 19.60 3.81
C TRP A 226 -8.54 19.84 4.28
N SER A 227 -8.29 21.02 4.82
CA SER A 227 -7.03 21.35 5.47
C SER A 227 -7.28 22.31 6.63
N VAL A 228 -6.22 22.64 7.38
CA VAL A 228 -6.28 23.62 8.47
C VAL A 228 -5.36 24.79 8.18
N ASN A 229 -5.81 25.99 8.53
CA ASN A 229 -4.99 27.18 8.43
C ASN A 229 -4.06 27.34 9.64
N LYS A 230 -3.23 28.40 9.66
CA LYS A 230 -2.31 28.71 10.77
C LYS A 230 -2.98 28.95 12.12
N LYS A 231 -4.29 29.16 12.15
CA LYS A 231 -5.10 29.33 13.37
C LYS A 231 -5.85 28.04 13.74
N ASN A 232 -5.55 26.92 13.10
CA ASN A 232 -6.25 25.64 13.24
C ASN A 232 -7.73 25.67 12.80
N HIS A 233 -8.18 26.66 12.04
CA HIS A 233 -9.53 26.63 11.49
C HIS A 233 -9.57 25.82 10.20
N LEU A 234 -10.69 25.14 9.99
CA LEU A 234 -10.95 24.32 8.82
C LEU A 234 -11.04 25.19 7.55
N ILE A 235 -10.38 24.75 6.48
CA ILE A 235 -10.38 25.41 5.17
C ILE A 235 -10.61 24.40 4.05
N ARG A 236 -11.23 24.86 2.96
CA ARG A 236 -11.35 24.11 1.71
C ARG A 236 -10.24 24.50 0.75
N VAL A 237 -9.45 23.52 0.31
CA VAL A 237 -8.41 23.72 -0.69
C VAL A 237 -8.90 23.14 -2.01
N ILE A 238 -9.21 24.03 -2.96
CA ILE A 238 -9.60 23.65 -4.32
C ILE A 238 -8.42 23.03 -5.04
N VAL A 239 -8.72 21.96 -5.77
CA VAL A 239 -7.77 21.10 -6.46
C VAL A 239 -7.91 21.29 -7.97
N SER A 240 -6.81 21.44 -8.70
CA SER A 240 -6.87 21.54 -10.17
C SER A 240 -7.16 20.18 -10.83
N GLN A 241 -7.59 20.21 -12.09
CA GLN A 241 -7.89 19.01 -12.89
C GLN A 241 -6.69 18.05 -13.00
N GLU A 242 -5.46 18.56 -13.06
CA GLU A 242 -4.26 17.73 -13.12
C GLU A 242 -4.04 16.91 -11.84
N ILE A 243 -4.35 17.49 -10.67
CA ILE A 243 -4.24 16.77 -9.40
C ILE A 243 -5.40 15.79 -9.23
N VAL A 244 -6.60 16.13 -9.70
CA VAL A 244 -7.72 15.16 -9.80
C VAL A 244 -7.28 13.95 -10.62
N ARG A 245 -6.75 14.19 -11.84
CA ARG A 245 -6.26 13.14 -12.74
C ARG A 245 -5.14 12.30 -12.12
N SER A 246 -4.18 12.93 -11.43
CA SER A 246 -3.15 12.19 -10.69
C SER A 246 -3.75 11.34 -9.56
N THR A 247 -4.77 11.84 -8.87
CA THR A 247 -5.42 11.10 -7.78
C THR A 247 -6.17 9.88 -8.30
N GLU A 248 -6.91 10.03 -9.41
CA GLU A 248 -7.56 8.91 -10.11
C GLU A 248 -6.54 7.88 -10.57
N GLU A 249 -5.47 8.33 -11.23
CA GLU A 249 -4.48 7.42 -11.79
C GLU A 249 -3.72 6.66 -10.70
N ARG A 250 -3.43 7.28 -9.54
CA ARG A 250 -2.83 6.58 -8.39
C ARG A 250 -3.81 5.59 -7.75
N ARG A 251 -5.10 5.93 -7.65
CA ARG A 251 -6.15 5.00 -7.20
C ARG A 251 -6.25 3.78 -8.13
N ASP A 252 -6.28 4.03 -9.42
CA ASP A 252 -6.43 2.98 -10.42
C ASP A 252 -5.17 2.10 -10.51
N TYR A 253 -3.99 2.68 -10.33
CA TYR A 253 -2.74 1.93 -10.17
C TYR A 253 -2.78 1.03 -8.93
N TRP A 254 -3.24 1.54 -7.78
CA TRP A 254 -3.43 0.73 -6.58
C TRP A 254 -4.41 -0.43 -6.80
N ARG A 255 -5.56 -0.18 -7.44
CA ARG A 255 -6.53 -1.21 -7.82
C ARG A 255 -5.93 -2.24 -8.79
N THR A 256 -5.07 -1.80 -9.72
CA THR A 256 -4.33 -2.69 -10.63
C THR A 256 -3.38 -3.61 -9.87
N LEU A 257 -2.61 -3.07 -8.91
CA LEU A 257 -1.74 -3.89 -8.05
C LEU A 257 -2.56 -4.92 -7.26
N LYS A 258 -3.67 -4.51 -6.63
CA LYS A 258 -4.59 -5.44 -5.94
C LYS A 258 -5.12 -6.53 -6.89
N GLY A 259 -5.45 -6.17 -8.13
CA GLY A 259 -5.89 -7.13 -9.13
C GLY A 259 -4.82 -8.15 -9.50
N LEU A 260 -3.57 -7.70 -9.68
CA LEU A 260 -2.43 -8.57 -9.94
C LEU A 260 -2.11 -9.50 -8.77
N ALA A 261 -2.36 -9.05 -7.54
CA ALA A 261 -2.21 -9.85 -6.32
C ALA A 261 -3.43 -10.74 -5.99
N GLY A 262 -4.44 -10.79 -6.87
CA GLY A 262 -5.65 -11.58 -6.65
C GLY A 262 -6.60 -11.04 -5.58
N LEU A 263 -6.31 -9.87 -4.99
CA LEU A 263 -7.06 -9.29 -3.86
C LEU A 263 -8.38 -8.61 -4.28
N THR A 264 -8.65 -8.45 -5.57
CA THR A 264 -9.92 -7.91 -6.08
C THR A 264 -11.02 -8.96 -6.20
N ARG A 265 -10.67 -10.26 -6.14
CA ARG A 265 -11.66 -11.34 -6.17
C ARG A 265 -12.38 -11.40 -4.82
N ARG A 266 -13.59 -10.83 -4.75
CA ARG A 266 -14.51 -11.07 -3.65
C ARG A 266 -15.02 -12.51 -3.75
N VAL A 267 -14.37 -13.41 -3.03
CA VAL A 267 -14.89 -14.75 -2.75
C VAL A 267 -16.06 -14.55 -1.79
N ASP A 268 -17.30 -14.70 -2.25
CA ASP A 268 -18.47 -14.71 -1.37
C ASP A 268 -18.61 -16.12 -0.76
N PRO A 269 -18.21 -16.33 0.51
CA PRO A 269 -18.25 -17.64 1.14
C PRO A 269 -19.69 -18.15 1.30
N VAL A 270 -20.69 -17.25 1.36
CA VAL A 270 -22.09 -17.62 1.47
C VAL A 270 -22.61 -18.13 0.12
N ALA A 271 -22.28 -17.44 -0.97
CA ALA A 271 -22.62 -17.91 -2.32
C ALA A 271 -21.97 -19.26 -2.62
N ILE A 272 -20.68 -19.43 -2.28
CA ILE A 272 -19.98 -20.71 -2.45
C ILE A 272 -20.58 -21.80 -1.56
N ALA A 273 -20.87 -21.51 -0.29
CA ALA A 273 -21.49 -22.50 0.61
C ALA A 273 -22.91 -22.90 0.15
N ASN A 274 -23.66 -21.97 -0.45
CA ASN A 274 -24.97 -22.25 -1.01
C ASN A 274 -24.87 -23.07 -2.30
N GLN A 275 -23.89 -22.77 -3.15
CA GLN A 275 -23.62 -23.52 -4.37
C GLN A 275 -23.13 -24.94 -4.08
N VAL A 276 -22.20 -25.10 -3.13
CA VAL A 276 -21.73 -26.43 -2.69
C VAL A 276 -22.88 -27.23 -2.08
N ARG A 277 -23.75 -26.60 -1.27
CA ARG A 277 -24.94 -27.26 -0.71
C ARG A 277 -25.94 -27.69 -1.79
N SER A 278 -26.20 -26.87 -2.80
CA SER A 278 -27.11 -27.25 -3.89
C SER A 278 -26.52 -28.37 -4.76
N GLU A 279 -25.22 -28.32 -5.07
CA GLU A 279 -24.52 -29.35 -5.82
C GLU A 279 -24.45 -30.68 -5.07
N THR A 280 -24.18 -30.67 -3.76
CA THR A 280 -24.20 -31.90 -2.94
C THR A 280 -25.59 -32.47 -2.79
N ALA A 281 -26.63 -31.63 -2.61
CA ALA A 281 -28.02 -32.09 -2.58
C ALA A 281 -28.43 -32.73 -3.92
N GLN A 282 -28.04 -32.14 -5.05
CA GLN A 282 -28.30 -32.71 -6.38
C GLN A 282 -27.57 -34.04 -6.60
N LYS A 283 -26.29 -34.14 -6.21
CA LYS A 283 -25.52 -35.41 -6.30
C LYS A 283 -26.10 -36.50 -5.41
N LEU A 284 -26.51 -36.16 -4.19
CA LEU A 284 -27.17 -37.09 -3.27
C LEU A 284 -28.53 -37.55 -3.81
N ALA A 285 -29.33 -36.64 -4.36
CA ALA A 285 -30.61 -36.98 -4.98
C ALA A 285 -30.43 -37.87 -6.22
N GLN A 286 -29.42 -37.61 -7.06
CA GLN A 286 -29.08 -38.47 -8.19
C GLN A 286 -28.62 -39.86 -7.74
N GLY A 287 -27.76 -39.94 -6.71
CA GLY A 287 -27.32 -41.22 -6.15
C GLY A 287 -28.45 -42.03 -5.54
N LEU A 288 -29.34 -41.39 -4.77
CA LEU A 288 -30.55 -42.03 -4.23
C LEU A 288 -31.53 -42.47 -5.32
N MET A 289 -31.71 -41.67 -6.37
CA MET A 289 -32.54 -42.04 -7.52
C MET A 289 -31.94 -43.20 -8.31
N GLN A 290 -30.61 -43.31 -8.43
CA GLN A 290 -29.95 -44.48 -9.02
C GLN A 290 -30.13 -45.74 -8.15
N ILE A 291 -30.05 -45.61 -6.83
CA ILE A 291 -30.28 -46.73 -5.90
C ILE A 291 -31.76 -47.18 -5.95
N LEU A 292 -32.70 -46.25 -6.06
CA LEU A 292 -34.14 -46.54 -6.15
C LEU A 292 -34.58 -47.00 -7.54
N ALA A 293 -33.89 -46.60 -8.61
CA ALA A 293 -34.18 -47.03 -9.98
C ALA A 293 -33.70 -48.45 -10.30
N GLY A 294 -33.11 -49.16 -9.32
CA GLY A 294 -33.00 -50.61 -9.37
C GLY A 294 -31.93 -51.16 -10.30
N ASP A 295 -30.70 -50.63 -10.24
CA ASP A 295 -29.52 -51.37 -10.70
C ASP A 295 -28.76 -51.94 -9.50
N ALA A 296 -29.25 -53.06 -9.00
CA ALA A 296 -28.56 -53.87 -8.01
C ALA A 296 -27.44 -54.65 -8.72
N GLY A 297 -26.28 -54.01 -8.92
CA GLY A 297 -25.27 -54.62 -9.80
C GLY A 297 -23.84 -54.07 -9.80
N ALA A 298 -23.27 -53.57 -8.69
CA ALA A 298 -21.82 -53.66 -8.37
C ALA A 298 -21.48 -52.80 -7.14
N PRO A 299 -20.51 -53.20 -6.29
CA PRO A 299 -20.00 -52.31 -5.24
C PRO A 299 -19.07 -51.29 -5.91
N MET A 300 -19.51 -50.04 -6.02
CA MET A 300 -18.61 -48.93 -6.35
C MET A 300 -18.12 -48.28 -5.06
N GLU A 301 -16.79 -48.26 -4.90
CA GLU A 301 -16.07 -47.52 -3.87
C GLU A 301 -16.55 -46.06 -3.83
N ILE A 302 -17.00 -45.62 -2.66
CA ILE A 302 -17.14 -44.20 -2.36
C ILE A 302 -15.71 -43.67 -2.18
N LYS A 303 -15.07 -43.23 -3.26
CA LYS A 303 -13.93 -42.32 -3.15
C LYS A 303 -14.47 -40.97 -2.67
N LEU A 304 -14.35 -40.73 -1.37
CA LEU A 304 -14.18 -39.37 -0.90
C LEU A 304 -12.83 -38.87 -1.42
N ASP A 305 -12.83 -38.18 -2.54
CA ASP A 305 -11.72 -37.28 -2.85
C ASP A 305 -11.81 -36.11 -1.86
N ALA A 306 -11.09 -36.27 -0.74
CA ALA A 306 -10.71 -35.15 0.10
C ALA A 306 -9.87 -34.18 -0.76
N PRO A 307 -9.98 -32.85 -0.55
CA PRO A 307 -9.05 -31.94 -1.18
C PRO A 307 -7.63 -32.31 -0.72
N SER A 308 -6.80 -32.69 -1.68
CA SER A 308 -5.39 -33.00 -1.47
C SER A 308 -4.66 -31.71 -1.07
N SER A 309 -4.63 -31.41 0.22
CA SER A 309 -3.60 -30.56 0.81
C SER A 309 -2.30 -31.36 0.77
N GLY A 310 -1.49 -31.10 -0.26
CA GLY A 310 -0.13 -31.63 -0.37
C GLY A 310 0.69 -31.18 0.84
N THR A 311 0.79 -32.07 1.82
CA THR A 311 1.71 -31.94 2.95
C THR A 311 2.82 -32.96 2.71
N ASN A 312 3.94 -32.47 2.15
CA ASN A 312 5.18 -33.22 2.10
C ASN A 312 5.71 -33.40 3.53
N GLY A 313 5.55 -34.61 4.06
CA GLY A 313 6.29 -35.08 5.22
C GLY A 313 7.74 -35.31 4.83
N SER A 314 8.63 -34.37 5.19
CA SER A 314 10.06 -34.63 5.29
C SER A 314 10.36 -35.18 6.69
N SER A 315 10.87 -36.40 6.73
CA SER A 315 11.45 -37.05 7.88
C SER A 315 12.59 -36.23 8.49
N THR A 316 12.52 -35.93 9.78
CA THR A 316 13.69 -35.57 10.59
C THR A 316 13.72 -36.36 11.88
N THR A 317 14.73 -37.22 11.94
CA THR A 317 15.26 -37.90 13.12
C THR A 317 15.59 -36.90 14.23
N ALA A 318 15.15 -37.22 15.45
CA ALA A 318 15.45 -36.48 16.66
C ALA A 318 16.95 -36.60 17.03
N ALA A 319 17.60 -35.47 17.25
CA ALA A 319 18.89 -35.32 17.90
C ALA A 319 18.74 -34.36 19.11
N PRO A 320 19.54 -34.52 20.18
CA PRO A 320 19.17 -34.06 21.51
C PRO A 320 19.38 -32.55 21.73
N ALA A 321 18.61 -32.04 22.69
CA ALA A 321 18.59 -30.66 23.15
C ALA A 321 19.99 -30.14 23.55
N ALA A 322 20.42 -29.07 22.87
CA ALA A 322 21.55 -28.25 23.29
C ALA A 322 21.06 -27.13 24.23
N ALA A 323 21.82 -26.94 25.31
CA ALA A 323 21.52 -26.03 26.41
C ALA A 323 21.44 -24.56 25.98
N ALA A 324 20.52 -23.83 26.64
CA ALA A 324 20.36 -22.39 26.50
C ALA A 324 21.62 -21.64 26.97
N PRO A 325 22.09 -20.61 26.25
CA PRO A 325 23.13 -19.72 26.75
C PRO A 325 22.59 -18.86 27.90
N PRO A 326 23.45 -18.41 28.83
CA PRO A 326 23.02 -17.66 30.00
C PRO A 326 22.46 -16.30 29.60
N ALA A 327 21.40 -15.87 30.30
CA ALA A 327 20.83 -14.55 30.17
C ALA A 327 21.88 -13.48 30.47
N ALA A 328 22.25 -12.71 29.45
CA ALA A 328 22.99 -11.48 29.66
C ALA A 328 22.08 -10.50 30.40
N SER A 329 22.51 -10.08 31.59
CA SER A 329 21.91 -8.97 32.34
C SER A 329 22.26 -7.65 31.65
N GLY A 330 21.66 -7.42 30.48
CA GLY A 330 21.60 -6.10 29.86
C GLY A 330 20.50 -5.29 30.56
N ALA A 331 20.80 -4.03 30.88
CA ALA A 331 19.79 -3.09 31.38
C ALA A 331 18.54 -3.16 30.49
N PHE A 332 17.38 -3.38 31.10
CA PHE A 332 16.10 -3.37 30.39
C PHE A 332 15.86 -1.96 29.86
N GLU A 333 16.12 -1.76 28.57
CA GLU A 333 15.66 -0.58 27.86
C GLU A 333 14.16 -0.82 27.57
N PRO A 334 13.25 0.02 28.10
CA PRO A 334 11.83 -0.17 27.85
C PRO A 334 11.57 -0.02 26.36
N ALA A 335 10.90 -0.98 25.71
CA ALA A 335 10.52 -0.82 24.30
C ALA A 335 9.59 0.38 24.14
N TRP A 336 9.88 1.28 23.20
CA TRP A 336 9.03 2.41 22.83
C TRP A 336 8.72 2.37 21.33
N ILE A 337 7.63 3.02 20.92
CA ILE A 337 7.28 3.23 19.50
C ILE A 337 7.46 4.71 19.21
N ASP A 338 8.16 5.04 18.12
CA ASP A 338 8.11 6.39 17.59
C ASP A 338 6.74 6.65 16.95
N GLN A 339 5.86 7.29 17.71
CA GLN A 339 4.50 7.60 17.28
C GLN A 339 4.45 8.59 16.10
N THR A 340 5.55 9.25 15.75
CA THR A 340 5.61 10.12 14.56
C THR A 340 5.82 9.31 13.29
N GLU A 341 6.61 8.24 13.36
CA GLU A 341 6.89 7.33 12.26
C GLU A 341 5.84 6.22 12.10
N CYS A 342 5.08 5.90 13.17
CA CYS A 342 4.05 4.86 13.18
C CYS A 342 2.99 5.05 12.08
N THR A 343 2.92 4.11 11.14
CA THR A 343 1.89 4.01 10.09
C THR A 343 0.68 3.20 10.58
N SER A 344 -0.50 3.46 10.03
CA SER A 344 -1.73 2.71 10.29
C SER A 344 -1.77 1.42 9.45
N CYS A 345 -0.74 0.58 9.59
CA CYS A 345 -0.58 -0.68 8.85
C CYS A 345 -1.11 -1.92 9.60
N ASP A 346 -1.58 -1.77 10.85
CA ASP A 346 -2.07 -2.84 11.75
C ASP A 346 -1.07 -3.96 12.07
N GLU A 347 0.16 -3.88 11.55
CA GLU A 347 1.17 -4.94 11.56
C GLU A 347 1.60 -5.32 12.98
N CYS A 348 1.97 -4.34 13.81
CA CYS A 348 2.39 -4.59 15.19
C CYS A 348 1.27 -5.24 16.05
N THR A 349 0.02 -4.80 15.88
CA THR A 349 -1.13 -5.36 16.62
C THR A 349 -1.51 -6.76 16.13
N THR A 350 -1.29 -7.04 14.84
CA THR A 350 -1.48 -8.36 14.25
C THR A 350 -0.39 -9.33 14.71
N ILE A 351 0.85 -8.86 14.84
CA ILE A 351 1.98 -9.65 15.36
C ILE A 351 1.73 -10.05 16.82
N ASN A 352 1.41 -9.09 17.70
CA ASN A 352 1.12 -9.40 19.10
C ASN A 352 0.29 -8.32 19.82
N SER A 353 -1.04 -8.51 19.83
CA SER A 353 -2.00 -7.63 20.53
C SER A 353 -1.88 -7.61 22.06
N LYS A 354 -1.07 -8.49 22.66
CA LYS A 354 -0.76 -8.42 24.10
C LYS A 354 0.35 -7.42 24.40
N ILE A 355 1.18 -7.08 23.41
CA ILE A 355 2.27 -6.11 23.53
C ILE A 355 1.82 -4.73 23.04
N PHE A 356 1.12 -4.67 21.92
CA PHE A 356 0.79 -3.44 21.19
C PHE A 356 -0.71 -3.13 21.22
N GLN A 357 -1.05 -1.85 21.33
CA GLN A 357 -2.43 -1.35 21.25
C GLN A 357 -2.45 -0.01 20.50
N TYR A 358 -3.55 0.30 19.80
CA TYR A 358 -3.78 1.62 19.21
C TYR A 358 -4.36 2.60 20.22
N ASP A 359 -3.87 3.85 20.19
CA ASP A 359 -4.48 4.97 20.90
C ASP A 359 -5.69 5.55 20.13
N GLU A 360 -6.30 6.59 20.70
CA GLU A 360 -7.46 7.28 20.11
C GLU A 360 -7.16 7.90 18.72
N ASN A 361 -5.90 8.16 18.41
CA ASN A 361 -5.43 8.73 17.14
C ASN A 361 -5.01 7.66 16.12
N LYS A 362 -5.32 6.37 16.37
CA LYS A 362 -4.86 5.22 15.57
C LYS A 362 -3.33 5.13 15.46
N LYS A 363 -2.61 5.55 16.50
CA LYS A 363 -1.15 5.36 16.62
C LYS A 363 -0.85 4.22 17.58
N ALA A 364 0.04 3.32 17.18
CA ALA A 364 0.41 2.20 18.03
C ALA A 364 1.25 2.68 19.23
N PHE A 365 1.01 2.07 20.39
CA PHE A 365 1.84 2.23 21.58
C PHE A 365 2.08 0.88 22.26
N VAL A 366 3.16 0.78 23.03
CA VAL A 366 3.51 -0.43 23.78
C VAL A 366 2.70 -0.46 25.08
N LYS A 367 1.64 -1.29 25.11
CA LYS A 367 0.80 -1.49 26.30
C LYS A 367 1.53 -2.32 27.36
N ASN A 368 2.17 -3.40 26.94
CA ASN A 368 2.88 -4.30 27.84
C ASN A 368 4.13 -4.89 27.16
N PRO A 369 5.33 -4.34 27.42
CA PRO A 369 6.59 -4.84 26.86
C PRO A 369 6.90 -6.30 27.23
N ARG A 370 6.22 -6.87 28.22
CA ARG A 370 6.36 -8.27 28.67
C ARG A 370 5.18 -9.14 28.24
N GLY A 371 4.31 -8.64 27.35
CA GLY A 371 3.12 -9.33 26.86
C GLY A 371 3.40 -10.52 25.93
N GLY A 372 4.65 -10.69 25.48
CA GLY A 372 5.11 -11.77 24.61
C GLY A 372 6.63 -11.84 24.50
N PRO A 373 7.16 -12.75 23.67
CA PRO A 373 8.60 -12.90 23.47
C PRO A 373 9.21 -11.67 22.77
N TYR A 374 10.47 -11.34 23.11
CA TYR A 374 11.18 -10.18 22.54
C TYR A 374 11.24 -10.18 21.01
N LYS A 375 11.26 -11.37 20.38
CA LYS A 375 11.20 -11.50 18.91
C LYS A 375 9.97 -10.82 18.29
N ASP A 376 8.84 -10.78 19.01
CA ASP A 376 7.61 -10.16 18.52
C ASP A 376 7.72 -8.64 18.57
N ILE A 377 8.51 -8.11 19.50
CA ILE A 377 8.85 -6.68 19.56
C ILE A 377 9.78 -6.33 18.40
N VAL A 378 10.81 -7.14 18.17
CA VAL A 378 11.78 -6.93 17.08
C VAL A 378 11.14 -7.04 15.71
N ARG A 379 10.14 -7.91 15.55
CA ARG A 379 9.42 -8.07 14.28
C ARG A 379 8.41 -6.95 14.04
N ALA A 380 7.92 -6.30 15.10
CA ALA A 380 6.96 -5.22 15.03
C ALA A 380 7.62 -3.82 14.97
N ALA A 381 8.90 -3.73 15.32
CA ALA A 381 9.77 -2.56 15.10
C ALA A 381 10.37 -2.61 13.70
#